data_AF-A0A1C6YR94-F1
#
_entry.id   AF-A0A1C6YR94-F1
#
_cell.length_a   1.000
_cell.length_b   1.000
_cell.length_c   1.000
_cell.angle_alpha   90.00
_cell.angle_beta   90.00
_cell.angle_gamma   90.00
#
_symmetry.space_group_name_H-M   'P 1'
#
loop_
_entity.id
_entity.type
_entity.pdbx_description
1 polymer ?
#
loop_
_entity_poly.entity_id
_entity_poly.type
_entity_poly.pdbx_seq_one_letter_code
_entity_poly.pdbx_strand_id
1 'polypeptide(L)'
;MKKRKIIFLYFLIVIHINFYKNVIIKKKCGNLFYLYNTPPVNKQKKNFQLKNSCTFLTGIKPSGSIHLGNYIGCLSPIINLEAQKVENDINDAKPINKIILIADLHSLTNINNISSLKQNVFDSVKTIISLIINMYVKKKNYIDIYINDINIEHIIKQLNINIKDDINIQNLLSFNDDNMHLNLLKTLEQKNTSQDQKLNTNRQNDNHTFCTNSNNKQKHYFYIIKQSDIQQHTSLYYLINSFTSINMLNSHIHIKASENKKSFSLFSYPNLMLSDIMLYKPQYLIIGLDQKKNIEIIKKISKKINTSLNKHIIQLPKIYSSKFNIEIMNLDGHNKMSKDKELSTCQNLHKVIYLFDNKNVIEEKIRRGKTDNYNTLIYANHDRKEINNLINIYFFFYYHQIKNMHYNMHYNINNSKEESNKFHSLQNSLFLNNTSHPMNIHNQSDENLKNSIHLPKTHNEKIILKKYNINPNFNVNIINNILSNYNNNYQHFKYDLSQLIYNHFRFSKYCYDKLHSEYALISNLLKIGKQCLYEKASKTYKNFKRNLNI
;
A
#
# COMPACT_ATOMS: atom_id res chain seq x y z
N MET A 1 56.77 4.17 46.48
CA MET A 1 56.20 3.33 45.40
C MET A 1 57.12 3.39 44.18
N LYS A 2 57.62 2.24 43.68
CA LYS A 2 58.65 2.16 42.62
C LYS A 2 58.19 2.85 41.31
N LYS A 3 59.08 3.61 40.64
CA LYS A 3 58.86 4.35 39.37
C LYS A 3 58.01 3.62 38.31
N ARG A 4 58.11 2.29 38.22
CA ARG A 4 57.28 1.45 37.35
C ARG A 4 55.77 1.57 37.60
N LYS A 5 55.34 1.73 38.86
CA LYS A 5 53.91 1.93 39.18
C LYS A 5 53.40 3.31 38.74
N ILE A 6 54.25 4.34 38.76
CA ILE A 6 53.88 5.70 38.33
C ILE A 6 53.72 5.75 36.81
N ILE A 7 54.63 5.09 36.06
CA ILE A 7 54.54 5.00 34.60
C ILE A 7 53.30 4.19 34.18
N PHE A 8 52.99 3.11 34.89
CA PHE A 8 51.78 2.32 34.64
C PHE A 8 50.50 3.09 34.96
N LEU A 9 50.51 3.88 36.04
CA LEU A 9 49.38 4.76 36.40
C LEU A 9 49.21 5.89 35.38
N TYR A 10 50.31 6.49 34.90
CA TYR A 10 50.26 7.52 33.87
C TYR A 10 49.76 6.96 32.53
N PHE A 11 50.19 5.74 32.16
CA PHE A 11 49.70 5.03 30.99
C PHE A 11 48.20 4.72 31.09
N LEU A 12 47.72 4.27 32.27
CA LEU A 12 46.30 4.06 32.53
C LEU A 12 45.48 5.36 32.50
N ILE A 13 46.04 6.47 33.00
CA ILE A 13 45.38 7.80 32.97
C ILE A 13 45.30 8.34 31.54
N VAL A 14 46.35 8.19 30.73
CA VAL A 14 46.33 8.61 29.31
C VAL A 14 45.36 7.76 28.48
N ILE A 15 45.27 6.44 28.73
CA ILE A 15 44.25 5.58 28.13
C ILE A 15 42.84 6.00 28.58
N HIS A 16 42.65 6.30 29.87
CA HIS A 16 41.36 6.76 30.38
C HIS A 16 40.94 8.11 29.79
N ILE A 17 41.86 9.07 29.62
CA ILE A 17 41.56 10.39 29.06
C ILE A 17 41.25 10.28 27.55
N ASN A 18 41.94 9.42 26.81
CA ASN A 18 41.66 9.22 25.38
C ASN A 18 40.34 8.46 25.13
N PHE A 19 39.92 7.55 26.01
CA PHE A 19 38.63 6.86 25.89
C PHE A 19 37.42 7.74 26.24
N TYR A 20 37.60 8.81 27.02
CA TYR A 20 36.49 9.61 27.56
C TYR A 20 36.17 10.92 26.84
N LYS A 21 36.87 11.29 25.77
CA LYS A 21 36.55 12.52 25.03
C LYS A 21 35.18 12.51 24.32
N ASN A 22 34.49 11.37 24.18
CA ASN A 22 33.24 11.27 23.42
C ASN A 22 32.11 10.42 24.04
N VAL A 23 31.97 10.35 25.38
CA VAL A 23 30.88 9.58 26.00
C VAL A 23 30.10 10.39 27.04
N ILE A 24 28.79 10.60 26.78
CA ILE A 24 27.81 11.10 27.75
C ILE A 24 27.25 9.90 28.52
N ILE A 25 27.50 9.83 29.85
CA ILE A 25 26.99 8.77 30.71
C ILE A 25 25.70 9.22 31.42
N LYS A 26 24.65 8.39 31.36
CA LYS A 26 23.61 8.30 32.40
C LYS A 26 23.61 6.87 32.97
N LYS A 27 23.82 6.73 34.30
CA LYS A 27 23.65 5.49 35.08
C LYS A 27 22.15 5.18 35.24
N LYS A 28 21.68 3.91 35.22
CA LYS A 28 21.86 2.92 36.31
C LYS A 28 21.62 1.44 35.83
N CYS A 29 22.48 0.57 36.38
CA CYS A 29 22.49 -0.89 36.65
C CYS A 29 21.67 -1.92 35.84
N GLY A 30 22.39 -2.90 35.26
CA GLY A 30 21.89 -4.21 34.82
C GLY A 30 22.59 -4.71 33.53
N ASN A 31 23.28 -5.86 33.60
CA ASN A 31 24.30 -6.34 32.64
C ASN A 31 23.79 -6.72 31.23
N LEU A 32 24.35 -6.09 30.19
CA LEU A 32 25.09 -6.67 29.02
C LEU A 32 25.20 -5.57 27.95
N PHE A 33 26.39 -5.03 27.71
CA PHE A 33 26.62 -4.02 26.68
C PHE A 33 27.11 -4.66 25.37
N TYR A 34 26.23 -4.75 24.37
CA TYR A 34 26.67 -4.88 22.97
C TYR A 34 27.08 -3.49 22.46
N LEU A 35 28.38 -3.31 22.23
CA LEU A 35 28.91 -2.15 21.52
C LEU A 35 28.60 -2.31 20.03
N TYR A 36 27.49 -1.72 19.57
CA TYR A 36 27.30 -1.49 18.15
C TYR A 36 28.01 -0.19 17.77
N ASN A 37 29.00 -0.31 16.88
CA ASN A 37 29.53 0.83 16.14
C ASN A 37 28.41 1.38 15.24
N THR A 38 27.61 2.31 15.76
CA THR A 38 26.76 3.12 14.89
C THR A 38 27.66 4.03 14.07
N PRO A 39 27.56 4.04 12.74
CA PRO A 39 28.35 4.95 11.93
C PRO A 39 28.01 6.40 12.33
N PRO A 40 28.97 7.33 12.27
CA PRO A 40 28.73 8.72 12.60
C PRO A 40 27.59 9.24 11.71
N VAL A 41 26.50 9.65 12.34
CA VAL A 41 25.44 10.39 11.66
C VAL A 41 26.06 11.75 11.32
N ASN A 42 26.54 11.89 10.09
CA ASN A 42 26.81 13.20 9.52
C ASN A 42 25.51 14.00 9.65
N LYS A 43 25.47 14.94 10.60
CA LYS A 43 24.44 15.97 10.70
C LYS A 43 24.60 16.91 9.50
N GLN A 44 24.35 16.42 8.29
CA GLN A 44 23.96 17.32 7.23
C GLN A 44 22.58 17.83 7.61
N LYS A 45 22.51 19.10 8.05
CA LYS A 45 21.27 19.87 8.05
C LYS A 45 20.82 19.98 6.59
N LYS A 46 20.16 18.95 6.06
CA LYS A 46 19.36 19.11 4.86
C LYS A 46 18.12 19.88 5.32
N ASN A 47 17.97 21.11 4.83
CA ASN A 47 16.72 21.86 4.94
C ASN A 47 15.61 20.99 4.34
N PHE A 48 14.85 20.30 5.18
CA PHE A 48 13.85 19.36 4.73
C PHE A 48 12.52 20.08 4.57
N GLN A 49 12.14 20.27 3.31
CA GLN A 49 10.78 20.61 2.94
C GLN A 49 10.30 19.50 2.01
N LEU A 50 9.10 18.97 2.27
CA LEU A 50 8.38 18.28 1.20
C LEU A 50 8.29 19.30 0.06
N LYS A 51 9.06 19.08 -1.01
CA LYS A 51 9.10 19.94 -2.19
C LYS A 51 7.67 20.11 -2.72
N ASN A 52 7.39 21.08 -3.57
CA ASN A 52 6.08 21.23 -4.24
C ASN A 52 5.72 19.94 -5.03
N SER A 53 5.07 18.99 -4.37
CA SER A 53 5.02 17.58 -4.77
C SER A 53 3.73 16.91 -4.32
N CYS A 54 3.28 15.95 -5.12
CA CYS A 54 2.07 15.19 -4.86
C CYS A 54 2.32 14.25 -3.66
N THR A 55 1.65 14.52 -2.53
CA THR A 55 1.82 13.76 -1.29
C THR A 55 0.61 12.88 -1.02
N PHE A 56 0.85 11.57 -0.90
CA PHE A 56 -0.11 10.56 -0.51
C PHE A 56 0.14 10.13 0.93
N LEU A 57 -0.93 9.88 1.68
CA LEU A 57 -0.84 9.32 3.03
C LEU A 57 -1.73 8.09 3.12
N THR A 58 -1.21 7.07 3.78
CA THR A 58 -2.00 5.93 4.26
C THR A 58 -1.54 5.51 5.66
N GLY A 59 -2.41 4.79 6.36
CA GLY A 59 -2.12 4.24 7.68
C GLY A 59 -2.44 2.76 7.75
N ILE A 60 -1.56 1.98 8.39
CA ILE A 60 -1.78 0.57 8.65
C ILE A 60 -1.65 0.28 10.14
N LYS A 61 -2.67 -0.39 10.69
CA LYS A 61 -2.68 -0.83 12.09
C LYS A 61 -1.81 -2.09 12.24
N PRO A 62 -0.75 -2.11 13.07
CA PRO A 62 0.07 -3.29 13.32
C PRO A 62 -0.67 -4.31 14.22
N SER A 63 -1.64 -5.02 13.64
CA SER A 63 -2.52 -5.99 14.31
C SER A 63 -2.18 -7.45 14.00
N GLY A 64 -0.92 -7.77 13.70
CA GLY A 64 -0.45 -9.10 13.27
C GLY A 64 -0.14 -9.17 11.77
N SER A 65 0.03 -10.38 11.24
CA SER A 65 0.37 -10.64 9.83
C SER A 65 -0.59 -9.97 8.85
N ILE A 66 -0.06 -9.35 7.80
CA ILE A 66 -0.85 -8.62 6.79
C ILE A 66 -1.55 -9.65 5.87
N HIS A 67 -2.84 -9.44 5.62
CA HIS A 67 -3.64 -10.30 4.72
C HIS A 67 -4.00 -9.60 3.40
N LEU A 68 -4.51 -10.36 2.42
CA LEU A 68 -4.82 -9.83 1.08
C LEU A 68 -5.74 -8.60 1.10
N GLY A 69 -6.74 -8.57 1.98
CA GLY A 69 -7.60 -7.40 2.17
C GLY A 69 -6.85 -6.11 2.54
N ASN A 70 -5.81 -6.18 3.39
CA ASN A 70 -4.97 -5.01 3.68
C ASN A 70 -4.14 -4.61 2.46
N TYR A 71 -3.60 -5.60 1.75
CA TYR A 71 -2.75 -5.36 0.60
C TYR A 71 -3.52 -4.73 -0.57
N ILE A 72 -4.62 -5.33 -1.01
CA ILE A 72 -5.41 -4.85 -2.15
C ILE A 72 -6.04 -3.50 -1.84
N GLY A 73 -6.56 -3.31 -0.62
CA GLY A 73 -7.28 -2.09 -0.25
C GLY A 73 -6.40 -0.88 0.02
N CYS A 74 -5.12 -1.06 0.38
CA CYS A 74 -4.28 0.03 0.90
C CYS A 74 -2.83 -0.03 0.41
N LEU A 75 -2.12 -1.15 0.62
CA LEU A 75 -0.68 -1.21 0.32
C LEU A 75 -0.37 -1.26 -1.18
N SER A 76 -1.08 -2.07 -1.97
CA SER A 76 -0.88 -2.12 -3.42
C SER A 76 -1.13 -0.77 -4.09
N PRO A 77 -2.24 -0.04 -3.80
CA PRO A 77 -2.47 1.28 -4.35
C PRO A 77 -1.36 2.28 -4.02
N ILE A 78 -0.86 2.32 -2.77
CA ILE A 78 0.19 3.30 -2.42
C ILE A 78 1.55 2.92 -2.98
N ILE A 79 1.90 1.63 -2.98
CA ILE A 79 3.19 1.16 -3.49
C ILE A 79 3.23 1.40 -4.99
N ASN A 80 2.26 0.85 -5.73
CA ASN A 80 2.24 0.88 -7.19
C ASN A 80 1.78 2.22 -7.81
N LEU A 81 1.68 3.29 -7.02
CA LEU A 81 1.28 4.61 -7.50
C LEU A 81 2.40 5.26 -8.30
N GLU A 82 2.08 5.62 -9.53
CA GLU A 82 2.95 6.27 -10.52
C GLU A 82 2.24 7.53 -11.04
N ALA A 83 3.00 8.52 -11.51
CA ALA A 83 2.38 9.65 -12.20
C ALA A 83 2.12 9.27 -13.65
N GLN A 84 1.02 9.76 -14.21
CA GLN A 84 0.80 9.71 -15.64
C GLN A 84 1.83 10.63 -16.31
N LYS A 85 2.57 10.09 -17.29
CA LYS A 85 3.37 10.93 -18.20
C LYS A 85 2.38 11.58 -19.16
N VAL A 86 2.18 12.89 -19.04
CA VAL A 86 1.53 13.68 -20.09
C VAL A 86 2.58 13.87 -21.18
N GLU A 87 2.24 13.55 -22.43
CA GLU A 87 3.18 13.56 -23.58
C GLU A 87 3.85 14.93 -23.82
N ASN A 88 3.35 16.01 -23.21
CA ASN A 88 3.77 17.38 -23.51
C ASN A 88 4.73 18.02 -22.49
N ASP A 89 5.00 17.40 -21.32
CA ASP A 89 5.92 17.96 -20.31
C ASP A 89 7.12 17.01 -20.09
N ILE A 90 8.07 17.07 -21.01
CA ILE A 90 9.25 16.18 -21.04
C ILE A 90 10.22 16.46 -19.86
N ASN A 91 10.09 17.58 -19.14
CA ASN A 91 11.17 18.06 -18.28
C ASN A 91 10.95 18.10 -16.76
N ASP A 92 9.78 17.82 -16.18
CA ASP A 92 9.64 17.83 -14.71
C ASP A 92 8.58 16.87 -14.15
N ALA A 93 8.87 15.56 -14.20
CA ALA A 93 8.09 14.58 -13.44
C ALA A 93 8.27 14.83 -11.94
N LYS A 94 7.32 15.55 -11.32
CA LYS A 94 7.34 15.89 -9.89
C LYS A 94 7.55 14.63 -9.05
N PRO A 95 8.41 14.68 -8.02
CA PRO A 95 8.61 13.54 -7.14
C PRO A 95 7.30 13.18 -6.44
N ILE A 96 7.07 11.89 -6.25
CA ILE A 96 5.88 11.39 -5.54
C ILE A 96 6.27 11.08 -4.10
N ASN A 97 5.62 11.74 -3.16
CA ASN A 97 5.80 11.49 -1.73
C ASN A 97 4.70 10.58 -1.21
N LYS A 98 5.08 9.49 -0.54
CA LYS A 98 4.20 8.45 -0.03
C LYS A 98 4.48 8.26 1.45
N ILE A 99 3.57 8.71 2.32
CA ILE A 99 3.69 8.54 3.75
C ILE A 99 2.92 7.28 4.15
N ILE A 100 3.62 6.33 4.77
CA ILE A 100 3.05 5.09 5.32
C ILE A 100 3.19 5.15 6.84
N LEU A 101 2.07 5.41 7.52
CA LEU A 101 2.00 5.48 8.97
C LEU A 101 1.74 4.10 9.57
N ILE A 102 2.67 3.59 10.37
CA ILE A 102 2.44 2.44 11.24
C ILE A 102 1.67 2.94 12.48
N ALA A 103 0.37 2.72 12.46
CA ALA A 103 -0.62 3.27 13.39
C ALA A 103 -0.68 2.46 14.70
N ASP A 104 0.42 2.46 15.45
CA ASP A 104 0.56 1.69 16.69
C ASP A 104 -0.32 2.22 17.84
N LEU A 105 -0.57 3.53 17.93
CA LEU A 105 -1.53 4.07 18.90
C LEU A 105 -2.97 3.64 18.60
N HIS A 106 -3.35 3.58 17.32
CA HIS A 106 -4.64 3.00 16.89
C HIS A 106 -4.76 1.51 17.21
N SER A 107 -3.65 0.82 17.50
CA SER A 107 -3.70 -0.56 17.98
C SER A 107 -4.21 -0.68 19.40
N LEU A 108 -4.00 0.35 20.22
CA LEU A 108 -4.38 0.41 21.63
C LEU A 108 -5.89 0.59 21.85
N THR A 109 -6.69 0.72 20.80
CA THR A 109 -8.16 0.66 20.91
C THR A 109 -8.64 -0.71 21.40
N ASN A 110 -7.83 -1.76 21.20
CA ASN A 110 -8.02 -3.11 21.73
C ASN A 110 -6.75 -3.58 22.47
N ILE A 111 -6.81 -3.66 23.79
CA ILE A 111 -5.68 -3.92 24.70
C ILE A 111 -5.15 -5.36 24.59
N ASN A 112 -5.91 -6.29 24.01
CA ASN A 112 -5.54 -7.71 23.95
C ASN A 112 -4.23 -7.98 23.17
N ASN A 113 -3.81 -7.07 22.30
CA ASN A 113 -2.65 -7.29 21.41
C ASN A 113 -1.36 -6.62 21.88
N ILE A 114 -1.31 -6.04 23.09
CA ILE A 114 -0.18 -5.23 23.56
C ILE A 114 1.14 -6.01 23.60
N SER A 115 1.13 -7.26 24.07
CA SER A 115 2.33 -8.11 24.15
C SER A 115 2.98 -8.31 22.78
N SER A 116 2.17 -8.47 21.74
CA SER A 116 2.62 -8.65 20.35
C SER A 116 2.88 -7.33 19.60
N LEU A 117 2.51 -6.16 20.15
CA LEU A 117 2.47 -4.91 19.40
C LEU A 117 3.84 -4.51 18.83
N LYS A 118 4.90 -4.65 19.64
CA LYS A 118 6.27 -4.37 19.18
C LYS A 118 6.61 -5.24 17.98
N GLN A 119 6.39 -6.55 18.08
CA GLN A 119 6.67 -7.49 17.00
C GLN A 119 5.83 -7.16 15.75
N ASN A 120 4.54 -6.89 15.91
CA ASN A 120 3.63 -6.54 14.82
C ASN A 120 4.06 -5.25 14.09
N VAL A 121 4.61 -4.26 14.80
CA VAL A 121 5.18 -3.05 14.20
C VAL A 121 6.36 -3.43 13.30
N PHE A 122 7.30 -4.22 13.82
CA PHE A 122 8.46 -4.68 13.05
C PHE A 122 8.04 -5.50 11.83
N ASP A 123 7.13 -6.46 11.99
CA ASP A 123 6.65 -7.30 10.89
C ASP A 123 5.90 -6.49 9.82
N SER A 124 5.13 -5.48 10.24
CA SER A 124 4.47 -4.56 9.29
C SER A 124 5.50 -3.78 8.47
N VAL A 125 6.53 -3.23 9.12
CA VAL A 125 7.59 -2.47 8.44
C VAL A 125 8.39 -3.37 7.49
N LYS A 126 8.77 -4.58 7.93
CA LYS A 126 9.44 -5.58 7.07
C LYS A 126 8.62 -5.89 5.83
N THR A 127 7.31 -6.13 6.01
CA THR A 127 6.40 -6.42 4.90
C THR A 127 6.36 -5.26 3.90
N ILE A 128 6.21 -4.02 4.39
CA ILE A 128 6.18 -2.83 3.54
C ILE A 128 7.49 -2.66 2.77
N ILE A 129 8.65 -2.73 3.45
CA ILE A 129 9.96 -2.62 2.79
C ILE A 129 10.13 -3.70 1.73
N SER A 130 9.74 -4.94 2.03
CA SER A 130 9.84 -6.07 1.09
C SER A 130 9.01 -5.85 -0.17
N LEU A 131 7.79 -5.32 -0.03
CA LEU A 131 6.95 -4.96 -1.16
C LEU A 131 7.51 -3.79 -1.98
N ILE A 132 8.13 -2.81 -1.33
CA ILE A 132 8.80 -1.68 -2.00
C ILE A 132 10.04 -2.18 -2.78
N ILE A 133 10.84 -3.08 -2.21
CA ILE A 133 11.98 -3.70 -2.90
C ILE A 133 11.49 -4.47 -4.13
N ASN A 134 10.42 -5.26 -4.01
CA ASN A 134 9.82 -5.96 -5.15
C ASN A 134 9.39 -5.00 -6.27
N MET A 135 8.79 -3.87 -5.90
CA MET A 135 8.44 -2.83 -6.88
C MET A 135 9.66 -2.24 -7.56
N TYR A 136 10.71 -1.92 -6.79
CA TYR A 136 11.97 -1.40 -7.35
C TYR A 136 12.56 -2.36 -8.37
N VAL A 137 12.71 -3.63 -8.01
CA VAL A 137 13.34 -4.62 -8.90
C VAL A 137 12.55 -4.77 -10.21
N LYS A 138 11.22 -4.83 -10.14
CA LYS A 138 10.35 -4.92 -11.34
C LYS A 138 10.42 -3.68 -12.25
N LYS A 139 10.86 -2.54 -11.74
CA LYS A 139 10.78 -1.24 -12.43
C LYS A 139 12.08 -0.43 -12.38
N LYS A 140 13.22 -1.08 -12.10
CA LYS A 140 14.52 -0.42 -11.81
C LYS A 140 14.95 0.56 -12.90
N ASN A 141 14.49 0.35 -14.13
CA ASN A 141 14.80 1.20 -15.29
C ASN A 141 13.96 2.48 -15.37
N TYR A 142 12.78 2.53 -14.74
CA TYR A 142 11.81 3.62 -14.90
C TYR A 142 11.69 4.51 -13.67
N ILE A 143 12.04 4.00 -12.48
CA ILE A 143 11.83 4.68 -11.20
C ILE A 143 13.09 4.66 -10.33
N ASP A 144 13.26 5.72 -9.55
CA ASP A 144 14.17 5.77 -8.43
C ASP A 144 13.37 5.76 -7.13
N ILE A 145 13.78 4.94 -6.16
CA ILE A 145 13.08 4.82 -4.89
C ILE A 145 13.98 5.22 -3.72
N TYR A 146 13.39 6.00 -2.82
CA TYR A 146 14.00 6.40 -1.56
C TYR A 146 13.07 5.99 -0.42
N ILE A 147 13.60 5.30 0.59
CA ILE A 147 12.88 4.99 1.84
C ILE A 147 13.47 5.87 2.93
N ASN A 148 12.66 6.77 3.51
CA ASN A 148 13.11 7.75 4.50
C ASN A 148 14.39 8.49 4.03
N ASP A 149 14.36 9.01 2.80
CA ASP A 149 15.47 9.69 2.10
C ASP A 149 16.74 8.85 1.82
N ILE A 150 16.75 7.57 2.16
CA ILE A 150 17.83 6.65 1.80
C ILE A 150 17.49 5.99 0.46
N ASN A 151 18.42 6.07 -0.51
CA ASN A 151 18.26 5.37 -1.78
C ASN A 151 18.15 3.85 -1.53
N ILE A 152 17.15 3.22 -2.12
CA ILE A 152 16.85 1.80 -1.92
C ILE A 152 18.01 0.88 -2.30
N GLU A 153 18.86 1.27 -3.25
CA GLU A 153 20.04 0.49 -3.64
C GLU A 153 21.01 0.26 -2.47
N HIS A 154 21.15 1.24 -1.58
CA HIS A 154 21.96 1.09 -0.37
C HIS A 154 21.34 0.09 0.60
N ILE A 155 20.01 0.10 0.74
CA ILE A 155 19.28 -0.84 1.59
C ILE A 155 19.44 -2.26 1.06
N ILE A 156 19.26 -2.45 -0.25
CA ILE A 156 19.41 -3.75 -0.92
C ILE A 156 20.85 -4.27 -0.79
N LYS A 157 21.85 -3.40 -0.98
CA LYS A 157 23.26 -3.76 -0.81
C LYS A 157 23.55 -4.23 0.62
N GLN A 158 22.99 -3.58 1.63
CA GLN A 158 23.13 -4.01 3.03
C GLN A 158 22.46 -5.36 3.29
N LEU A 159 21.33 -5.65 2.64
CA LEU A 159 20.63 -6.94 2.75
C LEU A 159 21.33 -8.09 2.01
N ASN A 160 22.46 -7.83 1.32
CA ASN A 160 23.13 -8.78 0.44
C ASN A 160 22.17 -9.43 -0.58
N ILE A 161 21.18 -8.67 -1.05
CA ILE A 161 20.31 -9.11 -2.14
C ILE A 161 21.06 -8.86 -3.44
N ASN A 162 21.59 -9.92 -4.05
CA ASN A 162 22.36 -9.78 -5.28
C ASN A 162 21.44 -9.45 -6.46
N ILE A 163 21.26 -8.15 -6.75
CA ILE A 163 20.48 -7.69 -7.90
C ILE A 163 21.19 -7.94 -9.24
N LYS A 164 22.50 -8.21 -9.21
CA LYS A 164 23.30 -8.43 -10.43
C LYS A 164 23.12 -9.84 -11.00
N ASP A 165 22.72 -10.82 -10.18
CA ASP A 165 22.34 -12.15 -10.67
C ASP A 165 20.89 -12.08 -11.19
N ASP A 166 20.72 -11.37 -12.31
CA ASP A 166 19.42 -11.18 -12.96
C ASP A 166 18.73 -12.54 -13.18
N ILE A 167 19.46 -13.65 -13.36
CA ILE A 167 18.91 -15.01 -13.52
C ILE A 167 18.15 -15.48 -12.26
N ASN A 168 18.73 -15.38 -11.07
CA ASN A 168 18.06 -15.85 -9.84
C ASN A 168 16.86 -14.97 -9.48
N ILE A 169 16.97 -13.68 -9.73
CA ILE A 169 15.88 -12.73 -9.52
C ILE A 169 14.79 -12.90 -10.57
N GLN A 170 15.15 -13.06 -11.84
CA GLN A 170 14.21 -13.41 -12.89
C GLN A 170 13.55 -14.73 -12.56
N ASN A 171 14.24 -15.76 -12.09
CA ASN A 171 13.62 -17.02 -11.64
C ASN A 171 12.65 -16.83 -10.45
N LEU A 172 12.89 -15.84 -9.59
CA LEU A 172 12.00 -15.50 -8.47
C LEU A 172 10.82 -14.61 -8.90
N LEU A 173 10.97 -13.88 -10.01
CA LEU A 173 9.96 -13.02 -10.61
C LEU A 173 9.20 -13.70 -11.77
N SER A 174 9.75 -14.77 -12.33
CA SER A 174 9.26 -15.47 -13.50
C SER A 174 8.12 -16.40 -13.10
N PHE A 175 7.15 -16.46 -14.01
CA PHE A 175 6.01 -17.35 -13.93
C PHE A 175 6.36 -18.61 -14.70
N ASN A 176 6.81 -19.67 -14.03
CA ASN A 176 7.16 -20.94 -14.69
C ASN A 176 5.92 -21.84 -14.92
N ASP A 177 4.81 -21.28 -15.39
CA ASP A 177 3.63 -22.06 -15.80
C ASP A 177 3.28 -21.76 -17.26
N ASP A 178 3.77 -22.61 -18.16
CA ASP A 178 3.59 -22.52 -19.62
C ASP A 178 2.10 -22.45 -20.01
N ASN A 179 1.23 -23.15 -19.27
CA ASN A 179 -0.21 -23.18 -19.51
C ASN A 179 -0.88 -21.81 -19.34
N MET A 180 -0.44 -21.01 -18.37
CA MET A 180 -1.08 -19.72 -18.07
C MET A 180 -0.65 -18.64 -19.08
N HIS A 181 0.62 -18.65 -19.48
CA HIS A 181 1.14 -17.77 -20.54
C HIS A 181 0.48 -18.08 -21.89
N LEU A 182 0.27 -19.37 -22.19
CA LEU A 182 -0.43 -19.81 -23.38
C LEU A 182 -1.90 -19.35 -23.39
N ASN A 183 -2.57 -19.37 -22.24
CA ASN A 183 -3.93 -18.82 -22.11
C ASN A 183 -3.96 -17.28 -22.29
N LEU A 184 -2.97 -16.55 -21.77
CA LEU A 184 -2.84 -15.10 -22.04
C LEU A 184 -2.70 -14.81 -23.54
N LEU A 185 -1.81 -15.52 -24.22
CA LEU A 185 -1.58 -15.37 -25.67
C LEU A 185 -2.82 -15.73 -26.49
N LYS A 186 -3.50 -16.84 -26.18
CA LYS A 186 -4.77 -17.22 -26.83
C LYS A 186 -5.85 -16.14 -26.67
N THR A 187 -5.94 -15.52 -25.49
CA THR A 187 -6.90 -14.43 -25.25
C THR A 187 -6.57 -13.19 -26.10
N LEU A 188 -5.28 -12.94 -26.35
CA LEU A 188 -4.81 -11.85 -27.22
C LEU A 188 -5.07 -12.15 -28.71
N GLU A 189 -4.96 -13.41 -29.13
CA GLU A 189 -5.20 -13.85 -30.52
C GLU A 189 -6.68 -13.83 -30.91
N GLN A 190 -7.59 -14.22 -30.00
CA GLN A 190 -9.05 -14.21 -30.25
C GLN A 190 -9.61 -12.81 -30.54
N LYS A 191 -8.95 -11.73 -30.09
CA LYS A 191 -9.33 -10.35 -30.47
C LYS A 191 -9.10 -10.05 -31.95
N ASN A 192 -8.25 -10.80 -32.64
CA ASN A 192 -7.93 -10.55 -34.05
C ASN A 192 -8.90 -11.23 -35.02
N THR A 193 -9.80 -12.10 -34.57
CA THR A 193 -10.66 -12.92 -35.45
C THR A 193 -12.13 -12.51 -35.51
N SER A 194 -12.55 -11.43 -34.85
CA SER A 194 -13.93 -10.94 -34.96
C SER A 194 -14.03 -9.44 -34.75
N GLN A 195 -14.37 -8.72 -35.83
CA GLN A 195 -14.70 -7.28 -35.92
C GLN A 195 -13.57 -6.27 -36.15
N ASP A 196 -12.69 -6.50 -37.13
CA ASP A 196 -11.89 -5.43 -37.74
C ASP A 196 -12.23 -5.23 -39.24
N GLN A 197 -13.45 -4.76 -39.51
CA GLN A 197 -13.73 -3.94 -40.69
C GLN A 197 -14.77 -2.87 -40.31
N LYS A 198 -14.32 -1.60 -40.38
CA LYS A 198 -15.07 -0.34 -40.17
C LYS A 198 -15.28 0.11 -38.72
N LEU A 199 -14.26 0.74 -38.14
CA LEU A 199 -14.39 1.85 -37.17
C LEU A 199 -13.05 2.62 -37.06
N ASN A 200 -12.61 3.19 -38.18
CA ASN A 200 -11.57 4.22 -38.19
C ASN A 200 -12.25 5.59 -38.20
N THR A 201 -12.54 6.14 -37.03
CA THR A 201 -12.59 7.58 -36.79
C THR A 201 -12.32 7.87 -35.31
N ASN A 202 -11.25 8.63 -35.06
CA ASN A 202 -10.93 9.36 -33.83
C ASN A 202 -10.84 8.54 -32.53
N ARG A 203 -9.80 7.69 -32.42
CA ARG A 203 -9.26 7.29 -31.11
C ARG A 203 -8.12 8.25 -30.77
N GLN A 204 -8.33 9.13 -29.80
CA GLN A 204 -7.22 9.68 -29.02
C GLN A 204 -6.56 8.47 -28.36
N ASN A 205 -5.47 8.02 -28.97
CA ASN A 205 -4.65 6.97 -28.41
C ASN A 205 -4.04 7.51 -27.11
N ASP A 206 -4.33 6.86 -25.98
CA ASP A 206 -3.48 6.86 -24.79
C ASP A 206 -2.17 6.13 -25.13
N ASN A 207 -1.43 6.65 -26.10
CA ASN A 207 -0.13 6.16 -26.48
C ASN A 207 0.82 6.55 -25.34
N HIS A 208 1.11 5.62 -24.44
CA HIS A 208 2.29 5.74 -23.62
C HIS A 208 3.52 5.54 -24.52
N THR A 209 3.90 6.58 -25.26
CA THR A 209 5.21 6.66 -25.88
C THR A 209 6.24 6.83 -24.77
N PHE A 210 6.74 5.70 -24.25
CA PHE A 210 7.95 5.71 -23.44
C PHE A 210 9.09 6.14 -24.36
N CYS A 211 9.36 7.44 -24.42
CA CYS A 211 10.57 7.96 -25.04
C CYS A 211 11.76 7.24 -24.41
N THR A 212 12.40 6.38 -25.18
CA THR A 212 13.61 5.63 -24.81
C THR A 212 14.84 6.52 -24.66
N ASN A 213 14.70 7.83 -24.90
CA ASN A 213 15.72 8.82 -24.68
C ASN A 213 15.28 9.81 -23.59
N SER A 214 15.55 9.50 -22.32
CA SER A 214 15.91 10.48 -21.29
C SER A 214 16.32 9.77 -19.99
N ASN A 215 17.45 10.18 -19.42
CA ASN A 215 17.99 9.75 -18.12
C ASN A 215 17.10 10.09 -16.91
N ASN A 216 15.81 10.39 -17.10
CA ASN A 216 14.92 10.93 -16.07
C ASN A 216 13.97 9.85 -15.54
N LYS A 217 14.46 9.07 -14.56
CA LYS A 217 13.63 8.16 -13.76
C LYS A 217 12.69 8.93 -12.85
N GLN A 218 11.45 8.45 -12.71
CA GLN A 218 10.50 9.03 -11.77
C GLN A 218 10.95 8.77 -10.33
N LYS A 219 11.04 9.82 -9.49
CA LYS A 219 11.44 9.69 -8.09
C LYS A 219 10.26 9.39 -7.17
N HIS A 220 10.37 8.32 -6.40
CA HIS A 220 9.38 7.85 -5.43
C HIS A 220 9.99 7.89 -4.03
N TYR A 221 9.44 8.72 -3.15
CA TYR A 221 9.86 8.81 -1.76
C TYR A 221 8.83 8.13 -0.85
N PHE A 222 9.25 7.11 -0.12
CA PHE A 222 8.47 6.40 0.87
C PHE A 222 8.89 6.83 2.26
N TYR A 223 8.02 7.52 2.99
CA TYR A 223 8.24 7.88 4.39
C TYR A 223 7.50 6.89 5.29
N ILE A 224 8.23 5.93 5.84
CA ILE A 224 7.70 4.93 6.78
C ILE A 224 7.98 5.42 8.20
N ILE A 225 6.90 5.67 8.96
CA ILE A 225 6.99 6.20 10.31
C ILE A 225 6.11 5.42 11.28
N LYS A 226 6.56 5.28 12.52
CA LYS A 226 5.75 4.77 13.62
C LYS A 226 5.03 5.93 14.30
N GLN A 227 3.71 5.80 14.47
CA GLN A 227 2.86 6.89 14.96
C GLN A 227 3.30 7.37 16.36
N SER A 228 3.58 6.47 17.29
CA SER A 228 4.03 6.81 18.65
C SER A 228 5.37 7.55 18.73
N ASP A 229 6.19 7.53 17.67
CA ASP A 229 7.49 8.21 17.68
C ASP A 229 7.38 9.74 17.54
N ILE A 230 6.24 10.26 17.10
CA ILE A 230 5.99 11.69 16.87
C ILE A 230 4.86 12.14 17.81
N GLN A 231 5.24 12.76 18.94
CA GLN A 231 4.32 13.19 20.00
C GLN A 231 3.23 14.18 19.52
N GLN A 232 3.49 14.91 18.43
CA GLN A 232 2.51 15.82 17.84
C GLN A 232 1.19 15.12 17.46
N HIS A 233 1.21 13.82 17.15
CA HIS A 233 -0.02 13.04 16.92
C HIS A 233 -0.96 13.10 18.11
N THR A 234 -0.45 12.79 19.31
CA THR A 234 -1.22 12.83 20.56
C THR A 234 -1.54 14.25 21.00
N SER A 235 -0.62 15.20 20.82
CA SER A 235 -0.82 16.59 21.23
C SER A 235 -1.89 17.29 20.40
N LEU A 236 -1.90 17.09 19.08
CA LEU A 236 -2.94 17.64 18.22
C LEU A 236 -4.27 16.90 18.41
N TYR A 237 -4.24 15.58 18.62
CA TYR A 237 -5.42 14.78 18.99
C TYR A 237 -6.14 15.34 20.23
N TYR A 238 -5.39 15.70 21.27
CA TYR A 238 -5.96 16.33 22.47
C TYR A 238 -6.71 17.63 22.14
N LEU A 239 -6.12 18.51 21.33
CA LEU A 239 -6.76 19.77 20.93
C LEU A 239 -8.01 19.52 20.05
N ILE A 240 -7.98 18.52 19.17
CA ILE A 240 -9.13 18.14 18.35
C ILE A 240 -10.29 17.66 19.24
N ASN A 241 -9.99 16.92 20.31
CA ASN A 241 -11.03 16.42 21.22
C ASN A 241 -11.90 17.56 21.78
N SER A 242 -11.32 18.72 22.08
CA SER A 242 -12.03 19.90 22.59
C SER A 242 -13.16 20.40 21.67
N PHE A 243 -13.11 20.12 20.37
CA PHE A 243 -14.15 20.51 19.41
C PHE A 243 -15.22 19.43 19.19
N THR A 244 -14.98 18.21 19.63
CA THR A 244 -15.84 17.06 19.34
C THR A 244 -16.79 16.76 20.49
N SER A 245 -18.09 16.70 20.21
CA SER A 245 -19.09 16.30 21.21
C SER A 245 -19.22 14.79 21.27
N ILE A 246 -19.59 14.30 22.45
CA ILE A 246 -19.85 12.88 22.71
C ILE A 246 -20.92 12.34 21.74
N ASN A 247 -22.01 13.09 21.54
CA ASN A 247 -23.11 12.68 20.64
C ASN A 247 -22.65 12.47 19.19
N MET A 248 -21.69 13.27 18.72
CA MET A 248 -21.16 13.14 17.37
C MET A 248 -20.39 11.82 17.21
N LEU A 249 -19.55 11.48 18.20
CA LEU A 249 -18.77 10.25 18.20
C LEU A 249 -19.64 9.00 18.46
N ASN A 250 -20.72 9.10 19.27
CA ASN A 250 -21.67 7.99 19.50
C ASN A 250 -22.35 7.51 18.22
N SER A 251 -22.51 8.39 17.22
CA SER A 251 -23.13 8.03 15.94
C SER A 251 -22.26 7.13 15.05
N HIS A 252 -20.98 6.96 15.41
CA HIS A 252 -19.97 6.31 14.59
C HIS A 252 -20.10 4.78 14.52
N ILE A 253 -19.81 4.20 13.36
CA ILE A 253 -20.16 2.81 13.03
C ILE A 253 -19.40 1.80 13.90
N HIS A 254 -18.11 2.01 14.14
CA HIS A 254 -17.34 1.05 14.94
C HIS A 254 -17.77 1.10 16.42
N ILE A 255 -18.25 2.24 16.88
CA ILE A 255 -18.85 2.36 18.21
C ILE A 255 -20.23 1.71 18.29
N LYS A 256 -21.03 1.77 17.22
CA LYS A 256 -22.31 1.06 17.17
C LYS A 256 -22.16 -0.46 17.04
N ALA A 257 -21.16 -0.92 16.29
CA ALA A 257 -20.93 -2.34 16.02
C ALA A 257 -20.21 -3.07 17.16
N SER A 258 -19.56 -2.37 18.08
CA SER A 258 -18.88 -2.99 19.22
C SER A 258 -19.89 -3.30 20.33
N GLU A 259 -20.13 -4.57 20.62
CA GLU A 259 -21.15 -4.98 21.60
C GLU A 259 -20.68 -4.90 23.06
N ASN A 260 -19.39 -5.20 23.34
CA ASN A 260 -18.85 -5.27 24.71
C ASN A 260 -17.60 -4.42 24.94
N LYS A 261 -17.49 -3.80 26.13
CA LYS A 261 -16.33 -3.02 26.67
C LYS A 261 -15.70 -2.05 25.66
N LYS A 262 -16.45 -0.99 25.31
CA LYS A 262 -15.95 0.11 24.45
C LYS A 262 -14.90 0.93 25.20
N SER A 263 -13.65 0.84 24.79
CA SER A 263 -12.60 1.71 25.33
C SER A 263 -12.83 3.16 24.89
N PHE A 264 -12.46 4.13 25.74
CA PHE A 264 -12.47 5.54 25.33
C PHE A 264 -11.55 5.80 24.13
N SER A 265 -10.47 5.01 24.00
CA SER A 265 -9.61 5.01 22.83
C SER A 265 -10.36 4.61 21.56
N LEU A 266 -11.20 3.56 21.60
CA LEU A 266 -12.08 3.19 20.47
C LEU A 266 -13.15 4.25 20.20
N PHE A 267 -13.57 5.01 21.21
CA PHE A 267 -14.56 6.08 21.05
C PHE A 267 -13.98 7.30 20.33
N SER A 268 -12.77 7.70 20.70
CA SER A 268 -12.14 8.94 20.25
C SER A 268 -11.15 8.76 19.09
N TYR A 269 -10.90 7.53 18.62
CA TYR A 269 -9.94 7.30 17.53
C TYR A 269 -10.20 8.08 16.22
N PRO A 270 -11.43 8.46 15.83
CA PRO A 270 -11.60 9.30 14.63
C PRO A 270 -10.91 10.65 14.75
N ASN A 271 -10.81 11.19 15.97
CA ASN A 271 -10.07 12.43 16.24
C ASN A 271 -8.57 12.22 16.11
N LEU A 272 -8.07 11.07 16.58
CA LEU A 272 -6.66 10.70 16.40
C LEU A 272 -6.33 10.52 14.92
N MET A 273 -7.24 9.90 14.15
CA MET A 273 -7.08 9.78 12.70
C MET A 273 -7.08 11.15 11.99
N LEU A 274 -7.92 12.10 12.42
CA LEU A 274 -7.85 13.48 11.91
C LEU A 274 -6.50 14.15 12.25
N SER A 275 -5.97 13.93 13.45
CA SER A 275 -4.64 14.40 13.85
C SER A 275 -3.56 13.88 12.90
N ASP A 276 -3.56 12.57 12.64
CA ASP A 276 -2.61 11.89 11.75
C ASP A 276 -2.60 12.49 10.34
N ILE A 277 -3.80 12.78 9.80
CA ILE A 277 -3.98 13.39 8.49
C ILE A 277 -3.49 14.85 8.50
N MET A 278 -3.85 15.60 9.54
CA MET A 278 -3.59 17.04 9.62
C MET A 278 -2.12 17.37 9.73
N LEU A 279 -1.35 16.62 10.51
CA LEU A 279 0.07 16.94 10.73
C LEU A 279 0.88 16.98 9.45
N TYR A 280 0.53 16.12 8.48
CA TYR A 280 1.25 15.99 7.23
C TYR A 280 0.58 16.66 6.04
N LYS A 281 -0.65 17.16 6.17
CA LYS A 281 -1.39 17.84 5.10
C LYS A 281 -1.19 17.18 3.72
N PRO A 282 -1.49 15.89 3.56
CA PRO A 282 -1.34 15.21 2.29
C PRO A 282 -2.30 15.83 1.26
N GLN A 283 -2.03 15.65 -0.02
CA GLN A 283 -2.96 16.02 -1.09
C GLN A 283 -4.02 14.92 -1.27
N TYR A 284 -3.60 13.67 -1.11
CA TYR A 284 -4.44 12.49 -1.29
C TYR A 284 -4.34 11.52 -0.11
N LEU A 285 -5.46 10.88 0.23
CA LEU A 285 -5.53 9.73 1.13
C LEU A 285 -5.83 8.46 0.38
N ILE A 286 -5.07 7.42 0.70
CA ILE A 286 -5.36 6.06 0.25
C ILE A 286 -5.97 5.32 1.42
N ILE A 287 -7.21 4.88 1.26
CA ILE A 287 -7.97 4.19 2.30
C ILE A 287 -8.73 3.00 1.70
N GLY A 288 -8.94 1.96 2.52
CA GLY A 288 -9.86 0.89 2.17
C GLY A 288 -11.31 1.37 2.11
N LEU A 289 -12.16 0.64 1.38
CA LEU A 289 -13.58 0.98 1.22
C LEU A 289 -14.36 1.02 2.54
N ASP A 290 -13.92 0.21 3.51
CA ASP A 290 -14.45 0.16 4.87
C ASP A 290 -14.23 1.46 5.65
N GLN A 291 -13.21 2.23 5.29
CA GLN A 291 -12.86 3.48 5.98
C GLN A 291 -13.66 4.68 5.46
N LYS A 292 -14.49 4.54 4.42
CA LYS A 292 -15.29 5.65 3.87
C LYS A 292 -16.16 6.33 4.93
N LYS A 293 -16.80 5.54 5.79
CA LYS A 293 -17.63 6.09 6.87
C LYS A 293 -16.80 6.79 7.95
N ASN A 294 -15.55 6.38 8.15
CA ASN A 294 -14.60 7.06 9.06
C ASN A 294 -14.21 8.43 8.50
N ILE A 295 -14.10 8.57 7.18
CA ILE A 295 -13.88 9.89 6.56
C ILE A 295 -15.10 10.80 6.70
N GLU A 296 -16.33 10.28 6.66
CA GLU A 296 -17.53 11.10 6.86
C GLU A 296 -17.59 11.75 8.24
N ILE A 297 -17.25 11.01 9.31
CA ILE A 297 -17.16 11.59 10.65
C ILE A 297 -16.02 12.63 10.73
N ILE A 298 -14.86 12.34 10.12
CA ILE A 298 -13.73 13.27 10.05
C ILE A 298 -14.11 14.57 9.32
N LYS A 299 -14.91 14.50 8.25
CA LYS A 299 -15.47 15.68 7.55
C LYS A 299 -16.34 16.53 8.47
N LYS A 300 -17.23 15.89 9.25
CA LYS A 300 -18.08 16.60 10.22
C LYS A 300 -17.24 17.30 11.30
N ILE A 301 -16.25 16.60 11.88
CA ILE A 301 -15.32 17.15 12.87
C ILE A 301 -14.56 18.34 12.30
N SER A 302 -14.03 18.20 11.08
CA SER A 302 -13.26 19.24 10.40
C SER A 302 -14.09 20.50 10.15
N LYS A 303 -15.34 20.35 9.69
CA LYS A 303 -16.26 21.47 9.51
C LYS A 303 -16.50 22.19 10.84
N LYS A 304 -16.74 21.44 11.91
CA LYS A 304 -16.98 21.99 13.24
C LYS A 304 -15.79 22.79 13.77
N ILE A 305 -14.56 22.29 13.61
CA ILE A 305 -13.34 23.02 14.01
C ILE A 305 -13.22 24.34 13.23
N ASN A 306 -13.38 24.29 11.91
CA ASN A 306 -13.30 25.49 11.07
C ASN A 306 -14.35 26.55 11.45
N THR A 307 -15.59 26.12 11.73
CA THR A 307 -16.66 27.03 12.18
C THR A 307 -16.39 27.59 13.57
N SER A 308 -15.90 26.78 14.51
CA SER A 308 -15.61 27.26 15.88
C SER A 308 -14.45 28.25 15.93
N LEU A 309 -13.52 28.19 14.97
CA LEU A 309 -12.36 29.08 14.91
C LEU A 309 -12.51 30.22 13.90
N ASN A 310 -13.65 30.31 13.20
CA ASN A 310 -13.91 31.27 12.11
C ASN A 310 -12.76 31.35 11.08
N LYS A 311 -12.12 30.21 10.80
CA LYS A 311 -10.94 30.09 9.94
C LYS A 311 -10.95 28.76 9.19
N HIS A 312 -10.51 28.76 7.93
CA HIS A 312 -10.31 27.54 7.14
C HIS A 312 -8.97 26.87 7.47
N ILE A 313 -8.83 26.37 8.70
CA ILE A 313 -7.58 25.75 9.20
C ILE A 313 -7.42 24.33 8.66
N ILE A 314 -8.53 23.58 8.61
CA ILE A 314 -8.56 22.18 8.21
C ILE A 314 -9.10 22.06 6.79
N GLN A 315 -8.22 21.67 5.87
CA GLN A 315 -8.58 21.27 4.51
C GLN A 315 -8.34 19.77 4.37
N LEU A 316 -9.42 19.02 4.14
CA LEU A 316 -9.30 17.58 4.00
C LEU A 316 -8.74 17.19 2.63
N PRO A 317 -7.81 16.21 2.58
CA PRO A 317 -7.27 15.66 1.34
C PRO A 317 -8.34 14.96 0.49
N LYS A 318 -8.06 14.83 -0.81
CA LYS A 318 -8.88 14.04 -1.75
C LYS A 318 -8.69 12.55 -1.47
N ILE A 319 -9.74 11.74 -1.61
CA ILE A 319 -9.59 10.28 -1.53
C ILE A 319 -9.08 9.78 -2.88
N TYR A 320 -7.97 9.05 -2.88
CA TYR A 320 -7.46 8.36 -4.05
C TYR A 320 -8.15 7.00 -4.18
N SER A 321 -8.93 6.84 -5.25
CA SER A 321 -9.67 5.62 -5.54
C SER A 321 -8.80 4.63 -6.31
N SER A 322 -8.75 3.37 -5.86
CA SER A 322 -8.11 2.28 -6.61
C SER A 322 -8.94 1.91 -7.85
N LYS A 323 -8.27 1.47 -8.92
CA LYS A 323 -8.94 0.82 -10.07
C LYS A 323 -9.73 -0.42 -9.63
N PHE A 324 -9.22 -1.13 -8.63
CA PHE A 324 -9.90 -2.24 -7.96
C PHE A 324 -10.72 -1.70 -6.81
N ASN A 325 -11.92 -1.22 -7.12
CA ASN A 325 -12.84 -0.58 -6.18
C ASN A 325 -13.72 -1.63 -5.48
N ILE A 326 -13.09 -2.58 -4.79
CA ILE A 326 -13.75 -3.73 -4.15
C ILE A 326 -13.27 -3.97 -2.73
N GLU A 327 -14.14 -4.56 -1.93
CA GLU A 327 -13.85 -5.01 -0.58
C GLU A 327 -13.56 -6.51 -0.63
N ILE A 328 -12.33 -6.90 -0.28
CA ILE A 328 -11.93 -8.31 -0.32
C ILE A 328 -12.59 -9.06 0.83
N MET A 329 -13.43 -10.03 0.49
CA MET A 329 -14.11 -10.89 1.43
C MET A 329 -13.19 -12.06 1.82
N ASN A 330 -13.50 -12.70 2.94
CA ASN A 330 -12.92 -13.99 3.31
C ASN A 330 -13.24 -15.04 2.23
N LEU A 331 -12.59 -16.20 2.27
CA LEU A 331 -12.82 -17.23 1.25
C LEU A 331 -14.21 -17.87 1.30
N ASP A 332 -15.06 -17.50 2.26
CA ASP A 332 -16.50 -17.83 2.27
C ASP A 332 -17.36 -16.80 1.53
N GLY A 333 -16.80 -15.67 1.07
CA GLY A 333 -17.50 -14.61 0.35
C GLY A 333 -18.44 -13.72 1.19
N HIS A 334 -18.85 -14.13 2.39
CA HIS A 334 -19.87 -13.41 3.16
C HIS A 334 -19.32 -12.28 4.02
N ASN A 335 -18.22 -12.52 4.71
CA ASN A 335 -17.61 -11.55 5.63
C ASN A 335 -16.36 -10.94 5.01
N LYS A 336 -15.99 -9.73 5.45
CA LYS A 336 -14.72 -9.12 5.06
C LYS A 336 -13.56 -10.04 5.49
N MET A 337 -12.50 -10.12 4.69
CA MET A 337 -11.28 -10.75 5.16
C MET A 337 -10.72 -9.93 6.32
N SER A 338 -10.74 -10.50 7.52
CA SER A 338 -10.28 -9.87 8.76
C SER A 338 -9.54 -10.88 9.63
N LYS A 339 -8.86 -10.37 10.66
CA LYS A 339 -8.12 -11.17 11.64
C LYS A 339 -8.96 -11.53 12.87
N ASP A 340 -10.29 -11.35 12.80
CA ASP A 340 -11.15 -11.33 13.98
C ASP A 340 -11.05 -12.61 14.80
N LYS A 341 -11.32 -12.51 16.11
CA LYS A 341 -11.18 -13.63 17.04
C LYS A 341 -12.03 -14.84 16.63
N GLU A 342 -13.20 -14.62 16.05
CA GLU A 342 -14.08 -15.67 15.51
C GLU A 342 -13.48 -16.41 14.30
N LEU A 343 -12.64 -15.71 13.51
CA LEU A 343 -11.87 -16.28 12.40
C LEU A 343 -10.53 -16.87 12.85
N SER A 344 -10.08 -16.57 14.07
CA SER A 344 -8.80 -17.02 14.65
C SER A 344 -8.87 -18.39 15.32
N THR A 345 -10.05 -19.02 15.42
CA THR A 345 -10.15 -20.43 15.81
C THR A 345 -9.51 -21.30 14.73
N CYS A 346 -8.83 -22.38 15.11
CA CYS A 346 -8.08 -23.24 14.17
C CYS A 346 -8.91 -23.71 12.96
N GLN A 347 -10.23 -23.83 13.13
CA GLN A 347 -11.16 -24.21 12.07
C GLN A 347 -11.33 -23.15 10.99
N ASN A 348 -11.18 -21.85 11.29
CA ASN A 348 -11.50 -20.74 10.39
C ASN A 348 -10.27 -20.06 9.75
N LEU A 349 -9.04 -20.45 10.14
CA LEU A 349 -7.79 -19.91 9.58
C LEU A 349 -7.68 -20.04 8.06
N HIS A 350 -8.35 -21.04 7.47
CA HIS A 350 -8.31 -21.26 6.04
C HIS A 350 -9.01 -20.17 5.23
N LYS A 351 -9.86 -19.35 5.88
CA LYS A 351 -10.69 -18.31 5.23
C LYS A 351 -9.91 -17.02 4.94
N VAL A 352 -8.69 -16.90 5.44
CA VAL A 352 -7.84 -15.71 5.35
C VAL A 352 -6.51 -16.07 4.70
N ILE A 353 -6.12 -15.32 3.67
CA ILE A 353 -4.83 -15.49 3.01
C ILE A 353 -3.88 -14.39 3.49
N TYR A 354 -2.77 -14.80 4.10
CA TYR A 354 -1.70 -13.89 4.50
C TYR A 354 -0.68 -13.76 3.37
N LEU A 355 -0.02 -12.59 3.28
CA LEU A 355 0.84 -12.23 2.14
C LEU A 355 1.98 -13.22 1.91
N PHE A 356 2.53 -13.78 3.00
CA PHE A 356 3.71 -14.64 2.95
C PHE A 356 3.40 -16.07 3.41
N ASP A 357 2.15 -16.52 3.29
CA ASP A 357 1.82 -17.95 3.42
C ASP A 357 2.69 -18.80 2.47
N ASN A 358 2.99 -20.04 2.87
CA ASN A 358 3.71 -20.98 2.00
C ASN A 358 2.82 -21.41 0.82
N LYS A 359 3.43 -21.85 -0.29
CA LYS A 359 2.72 -22.29 -1.50
C LYS A 359 1.59 -23.28 -1.18
N ASN A 360 1.92 -24.38 -0.50
CA ASN A 360 0.96 -25.42 -0.12
C ASN A 360 -0.19 -24.89 0.75
N VAL A 361 0.09 -23.91 1.63
CA VAL A 361 -0.92 -23.29 2.49
C VAL A 361 -1.88 -22.43 1.66
N ILE A 362 -1.37 -21.65 0.70
CA ILE A 362 -2.20 -20.86 -0.21
C ILE A 362 -3.09 -21.77 -1.05
N GLU A 363 -2.51 -22.83 -1.61
CA GLU A 363 -3.23 -23.85 -2.39
C GLU A 363 -4.34 -24.50 -1.57
N GLU A 364 -4.06 -24.96 -0.36
CA GLU A 364 -5.06 -25.59 0.51
C GLU A 364 -6.19 -24.61 0.85
N LYS A 365 -5.85 -23.37 1.21
CA LYS A 365 -6.83 -22.31 1.55
C LYS A 365 -7.75 -22.01 0.37
N ILE A 366 -7.19 -21.79 -0.81
CA ILE A 366 -7.95 -21.49 -2.03
C ILE A 366 -8.80 -22.70 -2.45
N ARG A 367 -8.25 -23.92 -2.38
CA ARG A 367 -8.98 -25.16 -2.67
C ARG A 367 -10.23 -25.27 -1.79
N ARG A 368 -10.08 -25.02 -0.48
CA ARG A 368 -11.17 -25.05 0.53
C ARG A 368 -12.11 -23.85 0.47
N GLY A 369 -11.75 -22.77 -0.23
CA GLY A 369 -12.60 -21.59 -0.36
C GLY A 369 -13.98 -21.96 -0.90
N LYS A 370 -15.03 -21.41 -0.30
CA LYS A 370 -16.41 -21.77 -0.64
C LYS A 370 -16.71 -21.36 -2.08
N THR A 371 -17.38 -22.23 -2.81
CA THR A 371 -17.97 -21.98 -4.13
C THR A 371 -19.46 -22.25 -4.06
N ASP A 372 -20.17 -22.05 -5.16
CA ASP A 372 -21.55 -22.49 -5.30
C ASP A 372 -21.65 -23.87 -5.95
N ASN A 373 -22.88 -24.37 -6.07
CA ASN A 373 -23.22 -25.66 -6.66
C ASN A 373 -23.57 -25.55 -8.16
N TYR A 374 -23.48 -24.35 -8.76
CA TYR A 374 -23.88 -24.14 -10.15
C TYR A 374 -22.83 -24.61 -11.16
N ASN A 375 -21.59 -24.84 -10.72
CA ASN A 375 -20.46 -25.25 -11.57
C ASN A 375 -20.37 -24.45 -12.88
N THR A 376 -20.50 -23.13 -12.79
CA THR A 376 -20.40 -22.21 -13.94
C THR A 376 -19.54 -21.02 -13.56
N LEU A 377 -18.47 -20.74 -14.28
CA LEU A 377 -17.54 -19.66 -13.92
C LEU A 377 -17.94 -18.35 -14.59
N ILE A 378 -18.94 -17.67 -14.04
CA ILE A 378 -19.51 -16.43 -14.58
C ILE A 378 -19.38 -15.31 -13.54
N TYR A 379 -18.84 -14.17 -13.97
CA TYR A 379 -18.71 -12.97 -13.17
C TYR A 379 -19.96 -12.08 -13.24
N ALA A 380 -20.14 -11.29 -12.18
CA ALA A 380 -21.21 -10.30 -12.02
C ALA A 380 -22.62 -10.90 -11.96
N ASN A 381 -22.73 -12.18 -11.63
CA ASN A 381 -24.02 -12.79 -11.36
C ASN A 381 -24.49 -12.39 -9.95
N HIS A 382 -25.74 -11.95 -9.86
CA HIS A 382 -26.35 -11.63 -8.58
C HIS A 382 -26.48 -12.92 -7.74
N ASP A 383 -26.40 -12.79 -6.42
CA ASP A 383 -26.44 -13.91 -5.46
C ASP A 383 -25.26 -14.91 -5.47
N ARG A 384 -24.24 -14.71 -6.31
CA ARG A 384 -23.02 -15.57 -6.37
C ARG A 384 -21.79 -14.90 -5.76
N LYS A 385 -21.91 -14.45 -4.51
CA LYS A 385 -20.92 -13.58 -3.84
C LYS A 385 -19.56 -14.26 -3.65
N GLU A 386 -19.56 -15.57 -3.39
CA GLU A 386 -18.37 -16.40 -3.22
C GLU A 386 -17.52 -16.44 -4.49
N ILE A 387 -18.15 -16.74 -5.63
CA ILE A 387 -17.48 -16.79 -6.93
C ILE A 387 -17.03 -15.40 -7.36
N ASN A 388 -17.87 -14.37 -7.22
CA ASN A 388 -17.48 -12.99 -7.50
C ASN A 388 -16.25 -12.57 -6.68
N ASN A 389 -16.14 -13.01 -5.40
CA ASN A 389 -14.97 -12.73 -4.58
C ASN A 389 -13.69 -13.39 -5.13
N LEU A 390 -13.74 -14.67 -5.49
CA LEU A 390 -12.56 -15.37 -6.04
C LEU A 390 -12.14 -14.77 -7.38
N ILE A 391 -13.09 -14.44 -8.26
CA ILE A 391 -12.85 -13.78 -9.55
C ILE A 391 -12.21 -12.41 -9.35
N ASN A 392 -12.71 -11.62 -8.39
CA ASN A 392 -12.13 -10.33 -8.03
C ASN A 392 -10.65 -10.44 -7.60
N ILE A 393 -10.33 -11.44 -6.77
CA ILE A 393 -8.95 -11.70 -6.33
C ILE A 393 -8.10 -12.14 -7.53
N TYR A 394 -8.60 -13.05 -8.36
CA TYR A 394 -7.93 -13.51 -9.58
C TYR A 394 -7.56 -12.34 -10.49
N PHE A 395 -8.54 -11.52 -10.89
CA PHE A 395 -8.29 -10.43 -11.83
C PHE A 395 -7.40 -9.33 -11.26
N PHE A 396 -7.36 -9.17 -9.93
CA PHE A 396 -6.38 -8.30 -9.31
C PHE A 396 -4.94 -8.77 -9.55
N PHE A 397 -4.65 -10.06 -9.31
CA PHE A 397 -3.29 -10.59 -9.54
C PHE A 397 -2.96 -10.74 -11.02
N TYR A 398 -3.93 -11.17 -11.83
CA TYR A 398 -3.82 -11.26 -13.29
C TYR A 398 -3.46 -9.91 -13.92
N TYR A 399 -4.13 -8.83 -13.51
CA TYR A 399 -3.81 -7.48 -13.97
C TYR A 399 -2.36 -7.08 -13.63
N HIS A 400 -1.92 -7.35 -12.40
CA HIS A 400 -0.58 -7.02 -11.97
C HIS A 400 0.48 -7.87 -12.69
N GLN A 401 0.16 -9.12 -13.03
CA GLN A 401 1.02 -9.97 -13.86
C GLN A 401 1.19 -9.37 -15.26
N ILE A 402 0.09 -9.06 -15.97
CA ILE A 402 0.13 -8.43 -17.30
C ILE A 402 0.93 -7.12 -17.26
N LYS A 403 0.65 -6.27 -16.26
CA LYS A 403 1.35 -4.99 -16.10
C LYS A 403 2.85 -5.18 -15.90
N ASN A 404 3.28 -6.22 -15.18
CA ASN A 404 4.71 -6.50 -14.99
C ASN A 404 5.37 -7.04 -16.26
N MET A 405 4.68 -7.88 -17.03
CA MET A 405 5.20 -8.38 -18.32
C MET A 405 5.44 -7.23 -19.30
N HIS A 406 4.52 -6.26 -19.36
CA HIS A 406 4.68 -5.05 -20.17
C HIS A 406 5.97 -4.27 -19.86
N TYR A 407 6.33 -4.11 -18.57
CA TYR A 407 7.58 -3.41 -18.20
C TYR A 407 8.84 -4.18 -18.63
N ASN A 408 8.81 -5.51 -18.57
CA ASN A 408 9.94 -6.35 -18.94
C ASN A 408 10.13 -6.37 -20.47
N MET A 409 9.05 -6.44 -21.25
CA MET A 409 9.12 -6.53 -22.72
C MET A 409 9.68 -5.26 -23.38
N HIS A 410 9.31 -4.07 -22.87
CA HIS A 410 9.85 -2.81 -23.37
C HIS A 410 11.38 -2.66 -23.23
N TYR A 411 12.02 -3.51 -22.41
CA TYR A 411 13.47 -3.51 -22.25
C TYR A 411 14.20 -4.34 -23.33
N ASN A 412 13.57 -5.37 -23.88
CA ASN A 412 14.14 -6.19 -24.94
C ASN A 412 13.84 -5.53 -26.30
N ILE A 413 14.79 -4.74 -26.80
CA ILE A 413 14.64 -3.81 -27.93
C ILE A 413 14.41 -4.50 -29.30
N ASN A 414 14.56 -5.82 -29.42
CA ASN A 414 14.39 -6.51 -30.70
C ASN A 414 13.08 -7.32 -30.73
N ASN A 415 12.14 -6.86 -31.59
CA ASN A 415 10.88 -7.51 -32.01
C ASN A 415 9.63 -7.54 -31.08
N SER A 416 9.60 -6.84 -29.93
CA SER A 416 8.50 -6.98 -28.94
C SER A 416 7.48 -5.82 -28.85
N LYS A 417 7.51 -4.82 -29.74
CA LYS A 417 6.59 -3.66 -29.63
C LYS A 417 5.12 -4.06 -29.78
N GLU A 418 4.81 -4.99 -30.69
CA GLU A 418 3.45 -5.45 -30.91
C GLU A 418 2.89 -6.22 -29.71
N GLU A 419 3.69 -7.13 -29.13
CA GLU A 419 3.28 -7.88 -27.94
C GLU A 419 3.10 -6.98 -26.73
N SER A 420 3.98 -6.00 -26.54
CA SER A 420 3.83 -5.01 -25.47
C SER A 420 2.52 -4.23 -25.61
N ASN A 421 2.22 -3.74 -26.83
CA ASN A 421 0.97 -3.04 -27.11
C ASN A 421 -0.26 -3.95 -26.89
N LYS A 422 -0.16 -5.23 -27.23
CA LYS A 422 -1.20 -6.24 -26.94
C LYS A 422 -1.44 -6.37 -25.43
N PHE A 423 -0.41 -6.50 -24.60
CA PHE A 423 -0.56 -6.55 -23.14
C PHE A 423 -1.17 -5.26 -22.57
N HIS A 424 -0.74 -4.10 -23.05
CA HIS A 424 -1.31 -2.81 -22.62
C HIS A 424 -2.80 -2.71 -22.97
N SER A 425 -3.17 -3.09 -24.19
CA SER A 425 -4.57 -3.09 -24.63
C SER A 425 -5.43 -4.07 -23.83
N LEU A 426 -4.91 -5.26 -23.52
CA LEU A 426 -5.60 -6.25 -22.68
C LEU A 426 -5.82 -5.70 -21.27
N GLN A 427 -4.78 -5.13 -20.68
CA GLN A 427 -4.81 -4.52 -19.36
C GLN A 427 -5.90 -3.46 -19.24
N ASN A 428 -5.99 -2.54 -20.22
CA ASN A 428 -7.01 -1.50 -20.22
C ASN A 428 -8.40 -2.06 -20.48
N SER A 429 -8.51 -3.08 -21.33
CA SER A 429 -9.79 -3.70 -21.68
C SER A 429 -10.45 -4.46 -20.52
N LEU A 430 -9.71 -4.86 -19.48
CA LEU A 430 -10.29 -5.42 -18.25
C LEU A 430 -11.22 -4.43 -17.52
N PHE A 431 -11.11 -3.14 -17.83
CA PHE A 431 -11.90 -2.07 -17.21
C PHE A 431 -12.77 -1.36 -18.25
N LEU A 432 -13.84 -0.70 -17.79
CA LEU A 432 -14.67 0.15 -18.64
C LEU A 432 -13.88 1.40 -19.07
N ASN A 433 -13.99 1.79 -20.35
CA ASN A 433 -13.18 2.83 -21.02
C ASN A 433 -13.27 4.27 -20.42
N ASN A 434 -14.04 4.48 -19.35
CA ASN A 434 -14.23 5.79 -18.73
C ASN A 434 -13.55 5.93 -17.36
N THR A 435 -12.48 5.19 -17.09
CA THR A 435 -11.64 5.47 -15.91
C THR A 435 -10.68 6.62 -16.21
N SER A 436 -11.25 7.82 -16.38
CA SER A 436 -10.47 9.04 -16.22
C SER A 436 -9.83 9.00 -14.84
N HIS A 437 -8.49 8.89 -14.83
CA HIS A 437 -7.71 9.32 -13.70
C HIS A 437 -8.19 10.73 -13.32
N PRO A 438 -8.34 11.06 -12.02
CA PRO A 438 -8.94 12.32 -11.62
C PRO A 438 -7.92 13.45 -11.81
N MET A 439 -7.59 13.81 -13.05
CA MET A 439 -6.75 14.95 -13.40
C MET A 439 -7.06 15.62 -14.76
N ASN A 440 -8.17 15.31 -15.44
CA ASN A 440 -8.65 16.15 -16.55
C ASN A 440 -9.92 16.91 -16.14
N ILE A 441 -9.75 18.15 -15.70
CA ILE A 441 -10.78 19.18 -15.76
C ILE A 441 -10.22 20.27 -16.67
N HIS A 442 -10.53 20.16 -17.96
CA HIS A 442 -10.80 21.33 -18.77
C HIS A 442 -11.92 20.99 -19.75
N ASN A 443 -12.83 21.95 -19.88
CA ASN A 443 -14.11 21.91 -20.56
C ASN A 443 -14.02 21.37 -21.98
N GLN A 444 -14.91 20.43 -22.34
CA GLN A 444 -15.73 20.52 -23.55
C GLN A 444 -16.87 19.52 -23.47
N SER A 445 -18.07 20.04 -23.76
CA SER A 445 -19.35 19.37 -23.80
C SER A 445 -19.50 18.60 -25.11
N ASP A 446 -19.51 17.27 -25.05
CA ASP A 446 -19.98 16.44 -26.17
C ASP A 446 -21.06 15.47 -25.67
N GLU A 447 -22.30 15.74 -26.06
CA GLU A 447 -23.50 15.02 -25.61
C GLU A 447 -23.74 13.67 -26.31
N ASN A 448 -22.87 13.23 -27.23
CA ASN A 448 -23.20 12.13 -28.15
C ASN A 448 -22.61 10.74 -27.80
N LEU A 449 -22.13 10.53 -26.57
CA LEU A 449 -21.56 9.24 -26.11
C LEU A 449 -22.36 8.58 -24.96
N LYS A 450 -23.68 8.82 -24.90
CA LYS A 450 -24.56 8.33 -23.81
C LYS A 450 -25.14 6.91 -24.03
N ASN A 451 -24.98 6.29 -25.20
CA ASN A 451 -25.71 5.06 -25.57
C ASN A 451 -24.80 3.84 -25.84
N SER A 452 -23.99 3.47 -24.87
CA SER A 452 -23.50 2.10 -24.61
C SER A 452 -22.48 2.21 -23.48
N ILE A 453 -22.39 1.22 -22.58
CA ILE A 453 -21.60 1.24 -21.33
C ILE A 453 -22.38 1.85 -20.15
N HIS A 454 -23.20 1.02 -19.49
CA HIS A 454 -23.85 1.33 -18.22
C HIS A 454 -22.81 1.40 -17.08
N LEU A 455 -22.23 2.57 -16.82
CA LEU A 455 -21.69 2.85 -15.48
C LEU A 455 -22.86 2.93 -14.49
N PRO A 456 -22.71 2.50 -13.23
CA PRO A 456 -23.79 2.57 -12.25
C PRO A 456 -24.13 4.05 -11.95
N LYS A 457 -25.29 4.50 -12.44
CA LYS A 457 -25.77 5.89 -12.40
C LYS A 457 -26.44 6.22 -11.06
N THR A 458 -27.07 5.25 -10.39
CA THR A 458 -27.82 5.49 -9.15
C THR A 458 -27.05 5.06 -7.88
N HIS A 459 -27.36 5.69 -6.73
CA HIS A 459 -26.81 5.27 -5.43
C HIS A 459 -27.20 3.81 -5.10
N ASN A 460 -28.40 3.41 -5.52
CA ASN A 460 -28.94 2.06 -5.33
C ASN A 460 -28.15 1.00 -6.12
N GLU A 461 -27.78 1.28 -7.37
CA GLU A 461 -26.92 0.37 -8.16
C GLU A 461 -25.56 0.14 -7.48
N LYS A 462 -24.94 1.19 -6.93
CA LYS A 462 -23.66 1.06 -6.21
C LYS A 462 -23.80 0.22 -4.94
N ILE A 463 -24.94 0.30 -4.25
CA ILE A 463 -25.25 -0.53 -3.07
C ILE A 463 -25.43 -1.99 -3.49
N ILE A 464 -26.15 -2.26 -4.58
CA ILE A 464 -26.39 -3.61 -5.10
C ILE A 464 -25.07 -4.26 -5.52
N LEU A 465 -24.23 -3.57 -6.29
CA LEU A 465 -22.92 -4.08 -6.69
C LEU A 465 -22.06 -4.41 -5.47
N LYS A 466 -22.07 -3.55 -4.44
CA LYS A 466 -21.37 -3.83 -3.19
C LYS A 466 -21.93 -5.06 -2.46
N LYS A 467 -23.26 -5.21 -2.40
CA LYS A 467 -23.94 -6.36 -1.76
C LYS A 467 -23.46 -7.68 -2.35
N TYR A 468 -23.30 -7.73 -3.67
CA TYR A 468 -22.90 -8.92 -4.42
C TYR A 468 -21.40 -9.04 -4.71
N ASN A 469 -20.60 -8.15 -4.13
CA ASN A 469 -19.14 -8.08 -4.32
C ASN A 469 -18.74 -7.97 -5.80
N ILE A 470 -19.44 -7.14 -6.57
CA ILE A 470 -19.14 -6.89 -7.97
C ILE A 470 -18.36 -5.57 -8.08
N ASN A 471 -17.17 -5.63 -8.67
CA ASN A 471 -16.38 -4.46 -9.03
C ASN A 471 -17.08 -3.63 -10.11
N PRO A 472 -17.45 -2.37 -9.83
CA PRO A 472 -18.13 -1.51 -10.80
C PRO A 472 -17.26 -1.09 -11.98
N ASN A 473 -15.94 -1.24 -11.88
CA ASN A 473 -15.00 -0.76 -12.90
C ASN A 473 -14.68 -1.84 -13.95
N PHE A 474 -15.04 -3.09 -13.71
CA PHE A 474 -14.69 -4.21 -14.58
C PHE A 474 -15.55 -4.25 -15.85
N ASN A 475 -14.92 -4.61 -16.97
CA ASN A 475 -15.62 -4.99 -18.18
C ASN A 475 -16.06 -6.45 -18.07
N VAL A 476 -17.33 -6.65 -17.71
CA VAL A 476 -17.92 -7.98 -17.45
C VAL A 476 -17.80 -8.91 -18.65
N ASN A 477 -17.99 -8.40 -19.87
CA ASN A 477 -17.93 -9.20 -21.09
C ASN A 477 -16.51 -9.78 -21.30
N ILE A 478 -15.49 -8.92 -21.15
CA ILE A 478 -14.09 -9.34 -21.32
C ILE A 478 -13.67 -10.32 -20.22
N ILE A 479 -14.12 -10.07 -18.98
CA ILE A 479 -13.88 -11.00 -17.88
C ILE A 479 -14.51 -12.36 -18.16
N ASN A 480 -15.77 -12.41 -18.57
CA ASN A 480 -16.45 -13.67 -18.85
C ASN A 480 -15.85 -14.41 -20.05
N ASN A 481 -15.34 -13.70 -21.06
CA ASN A 481 -14.59 -14.32 -22.17
C ASN A 481 -13.26 -14.93 -21.71
N ILE A 482 -12.59 -14.34 -20.71
CA ILE A 482 -11.37 -14.95 -20.13
C ILE A 482 -11.74 -16.18 -19.29
N LEU A 483 -12.84 -16.10 -18.55
CA LEU A 483 -13.29 -17.19 -17.67
C LEU A 483 -13.83 -18.39 -18.46
N SER A 484 -14.34 -18.20 -19.68
CA SER A 484 -14.82 -19.30 -20.53
C SER A 484 -13.72 -20.31 -20.88
N ASN A 485 -12.46 -19.89 -20.94
CA ASN A 485 -11.30 -20.76 -21.17
C ASN A 485 -11.12 -21.84 -20.09
N TYR A 486 -11.71 -21.65 -18.91
CA TYR A 486 -11.67 -22.65 -17.84
C TYR A 486 -12.72 -23.75 -18.01
N ASN A 487 -13.57 -23.70 -19.04
CA ASN A 487 -14.64 -24.67 -19.29
C ASN A 487 -15.45 -25.00 -18.02
N ASN A 488 -15.75 -23.97 -17.22
CA ASN A 488 -16.44 -24.08 -15.93
C ASN A 488 -15.76 -24.97 -14.86
N ASN A 489 -14.46 -25.24 -14.98
CA ASN A 489 -13.70 -26.02 -14.01
C ASN A 489 -13.19 -25.16 -12.84
N TYR A 490 -13.90 -25.21 -11.71
CA TYR A 490 -13.51 -24.50 -10.49
C TYR A 490 -12.16 -24.94 -9.92
N GLN A 491 -11.80 -26.23 -10.06
CA GLN A 491 -10.55 -26.74 -9.52
C GLN A 491 -9.35 -26.15 -10.27
N HIS A 492 -9.42 -26.13 -11.61
CA HIS A 492 -8.40 -25.51 -12.46
C HIS A 492 -8.28 -24.01 -12.16
N PHE A 493 -9.41 -23.29 -12.11
CA PHE A 493 -9.44 -21.87 -11.76
C PHE A 493 -8.84 -21.57 -10.39
N LYS A 494 -9.18 -22.37 -9.38
CA LYS A 494 -8.63 -22.24 -8.01
C LYS A 494 -7.13 -22.52 -7.97
N TYR A 495 -6.65 -23.51 -8.73
CA TYR A 495 -5.23 -23.78 -8.84
C TYR A 495 -4.49 -22.59 -9.45
N ASP A 496 -4.93 -22.08 -10.59
CA ASP A 496 -4.32 -20.91 -11.25
C ASP A 496 -4.34 -19.67 -10.35
N LEU A 497 -5.45 -19.43 -9.64
CA LEU A 497 -5.55 -18.37 -8.64
C LEU A 497 -4.49 -18.53 -7.53
N SER A 498 -4.28 -19.75 -7.03
CA SER A 498 -3.28 -19.99 -5.99
C SER A 498 -1.85 -19.75 -6.48
N GLN A 499 -1.53 -20.14 -7.72
CA GLN A 499 -0.22 -19.87 -8.34
C GLN A 499 -0.01 -18.37 -8.55
N LEU A 500 -1.03 -17.65 -9.03
CA LEU A 500 -0.98 -16.19 -9.18
C LEU A 500 -0.65 -15.47 -7.88
N ILE A 501 -1.32 -15.84 -6.79
CA ILE A 501 -1.09 -15.25 -5.47
C ILE A 501 0.34 -15.56 -5.00
N TYR A 502 0.76 -16.82 -5.06
CA TYR A 502 2.09 -17.24 -4.61
C TYR A 502 3.20 -16.54 -5.39
N ASN A 503 3.14 -16.58 -6.73
CA ASN A 503 4.14 -15.99 -7.61
C ASN A 503 4.23 -14.47 -7.42
N HIS A 504 3.10 -13.79 -7.17
CA HIS A 504 3.10 -12.34 -6.94
C HIS A 504 3.92 -11.94 -5.70
N PHE A 505 3.88 -12.74 -4.63
CA PHE A 505 4.57 -12.44 -3.36
C PHE A 505 5.90 -13.18 -3.16
N ARG A 506 6.24 -14.17 -4.00
CA ARG A 506 7.44 -15.02 -3.85
C ARG A 506 8.71 -14.21 -3.57
N PHE A 507 9.02 -13.22 -4.42
CA PHE A 507 10.20 -12.37 -4.22
C PHE A 507 10.09 -11.45 -2.99
N SER A 508 8.88 -10.94 -2.70
CA SER A 508 8.66 -10.12 -1.49
C SER A 508 8.87 -10.94 -0.22
N LYS A 509 8.45 -12.22 -0.22
CA LYS A 509 8.68 -13.14 0.89
C LYS A 509 10.16 -13.41 1.10
N TYR A 510 10.91 -13.66 0.03
CA TYR A 510 12.37 -13.78 0.11
C TYR A 510 13.03 -12.55 0.75
N CYS A 511 12.62 -11.34 0.34
CA CYS A 511 13.11 -10.10 0.96
C CYS A 511 12.71 -9.96 2.43
N TYR A 512 11.49 -10.39 2.78
CA TYR A 512 10.98 -10.36 4.15
C TYR A 512 11.80 -11.26 5.09
N ASP A 513 12.15 -12.46 4.62
CA ASP A 513 12.94 -13.42 5.38
C ASP A 513 14.37 -12.89 5.60
N LYS A 514 14.98 -12.24 4.60
CA LYS A 514 16.28 -11.56 4.74
C LYS A 514 16.24 -10.40 5.75
N LEU A 515 15.13 -9.67 5.81
CA LEU A 515 14.95 -8.59 6.79
C LEU A 515 14.73 -9.12 8.23
N HIS A 516 14.49 -10.41 8.43
CA HIS A 516 14.22 -10.97 9.74
C HIS A 516 15.42 -10.82 10.70
N SER A 517 16.65 -10.91 10.20
CA SER A 517 17.88 -10.72 10.99
C SER A 517 18.29 -9.25 11.17
N GLU A 518 17.63 -8.31 10.48
CA GLU A 518 18.10 -6.94 10.30
C GLU A 518 17.37 -5.92 11.18
N TYR A 519 17.29 -6.20 12.48
CA TYR A 519 16.59 -5.35 13.45
C TYR A 519 17.19 -3.94 13.54
N ALA A 520 18.52 -3.83 13.45
CA ALA A 520 19.24 -2.57 13.52
C ALA A 520 18.90 -1.66 12.33
N LEU A 521 18.85 -2.23 11.12
CA LEU A 521 18.47 -1.52 9.90
C LEU A 521 17.06 -0.94 10.00
N ILE A 522 16.08 -1.76 10.40
CA ILE A 522 14.68 -1.34 10.51
C ILE A 522 14.52 -0.24 11.57
N SER A 523 15.18 -0.40 12.71
CA SER A 523 15.15 0.59 13.79
C SER A 523 15.77 1.91 13.35
N ASN A 524 16.89 1.86 12.60
CA ASN A 524 17.51 3.05 12.04
C ASN A 524 16.63 3.73 10.98
N LEU A 525 16.01 2.95 10.09
CA LEU A 525 15.07 3.48 9.10
C LEU A 525 13.90 4.22 9.77
N LEU A 526 13.27 3.65 10.80
CA LEU A 526 12.19 4.32 11.54
C LEU A 526 12.67 5.61 12.23
N LYS A 527 13.88 5.61 12.80
CA LYS A 527 14.49 6.79 13.40
C LYS A 527 14.69 7.92 12.38
N ILE A 528 15.15 7.58 11.17
CA ILE A 528 15.32 8.54 10.07
C ILE A 528 13.95 9.03 9.59
N GLY A 529 12.98 8.13 9.40
CA GLY A 529 11.61 8.50 9.01
C GLY A 529 10.97 9.49 9.99
N LYS A 530 11.16 9.27 11.30
CA LYS A 530 10.77 10.24 12.35
C LYS A 530 11.41 11.60 12.07
N GLN A 531 12.72 11.65 11.83
CA GLN A 531 13.43 12.90 11.57
C GLN A 531 12.89 13.62 10.32
N CYS A 532 12.67 12.90 9.21
CA CYS A 532 12.13 13.45 7.97
C CYS A 532 10.80 14.18 8.21
N LEU A 533 9.88 13.59 8.99
CA LEU A 533 8.53 14.12 9.14
C LEU A 533 8.29 14.96 10.41
N TYR A 534 9.23 14.96 11.36
CA TYR A 534 9.09 15.67 12.63
C TYR A 534 8.97 17.18 12.46
N GLU A 535 9.80 17.81 11.62
CA GLU A 535 9.76 19.26 11.42
C GLU A 535 8.41 19.71 10.85
N LYS A 536 7.88 18.96 9.86
CA LYS A 536 6.55 19.25 9.30
C LYS A 536 5.45 19.09 10.35
N ALA A 537 5.44 17.98 11.09
CA ALA A 537 4.45 17.75 12.13
C ALA A 537 4.51 18.85 13.21
N SER A 538 5.72 19.21 13.66
CA SER A 538 5.96 20.25 14.65
C SER A 538 5.50 21.63 14.17
N LYS A 539 5.82 22.00 12.92
CA LYS A 539 5.38 23.26 12.32
C LYS A 539 3.86 23.32 12.19
N THR A 540 3.22 22.24 11.72
CA THR A 540 1.76 22.17 11.61
C THR A 540 1.10 22.28 12.98
N TYR A 541 1.58 21.54 13.97
CA TYR A 541 1.07 21.59 15.34
C TYR A 541 1.22 23.00 15.94
N LYS A 542 2.39 23.63 15.84
CA LYS A 542 2.62 25.01 16.30
C LYS A 542 1.66 26.00 15.64
N ASN A 543 1.41 25.86 14.34
CA ASN A 543 0.47 26.73 13.63
C ASN A 543 -0.98 26.53 14.12
N PHE A 544 -1.39 25.28 14.36
CA PHE A 544 -2.70 24.98 14.93
C PHE A 544 -2.83 25.58 16.34
N LYS A 545 -1.81 25.41 17.17
CA LYS A 545 -1.75 25.93 18.54
C LYS A 545 -1.89 27.47 18.58
N ARG A 546 -1.17 28.18 17.70
CA ARG A 546 -1.31 29.64 17.52
C ARG A 546 -2.72 30.08 17.16
N ASN A 547 -3.43 29.30 16.34
CA ASN A 547 -4.83 29.63 16.01
C ASN A 547 -5.79 29.47 17.19
N LEU A 548 -5.37 28.77 18.24
CA LEU A 548 -6.11 28.63 19.50
C LEU A 548 -5.65 29.62 20.57
N ASN A 549 -4.67 30.48 20.28
CA ASN A 549 -4.04 31.38 21.25
C ASN A 549 -3.42 30.65 22.46
N ILE A 550 -2.88 29.44 22.24
CA ILE A 550 -2.07 28.69 23.23
C ILE A 550 -0.61 28.82 22.80
#